data_AF-A0A931ARU8-F1
#
_entry.id   AF-A0A931ARU8-F1
#
_cell.length_a   1.000
_cell.length_b   1.000
_cell.length_c   1.000
_cell.angle_alpha   90.00
_cell.angle_beta   90.00
_cell.angle_gamma   90.00
#
_symmetry.space_group_name_H-M   'P 1'
#
loop_
_entity.id
_entity.type
_entity.pdbx_description
1 polymer ?
#
loop_
_entity_poly.entity_id
_entity_poly.type
_entity_poly.pdbx_seq_one_letter_code
_entity_poly.pdbx_strand_id
1 'polypeptide(L)'
;MGDRIKSSYEIAMERAEKIDVDADTEKLDLRSEIRPILSKFFQDKIDADGLWEEFKDSEAERLAEAQRMIVSSLGLNSNQQEIKLRKEGLMAIEDLKEDPNPSELDQLMAKVSQTVQQYNQEQEQLQRKLESMLRQAAGANGQQPQDVMELLGNLDENTQRQLQQARQEIEERFKEEWESLEERLNKFVSQE
;
A
#
# COMPACT_ATOMS: atom_id res chain seq x y z
N MET A 1 19.31 6.91 -18.81
CA MET A 1 18.71 7.74 -17.75
C MET A 1 18.01 6.76 -16.82
N GLY A 2 18.47 6.66 -15.57
CA GLY A 2 17.92 5.68 -14.63
C GLY A 2 16.54 6.15 -14.16
N ASP A 3 15.51 5.35 -14.43
CA ASP A 3 14.22 5.51 -13.77
C ASP A 3 14.45 5.39 -12.27
N ARG A 4 14.18 6.48 -11.54
CA ARG A 4 14.11 6.44 -10.09
C ARG A 4 12.88 5.59 -9.74
N ILE A 5 13.09 4.53 -8.96
CA ILE A 5 12.00 3.78 -8.34
C ILE A 5 11.23 4.79 -7.47
N LYS A 6 9.99 5.06 -7.86
CA LYS A 6 9.12 6.01 -7.16
C LYS A 6 8.87 5.50 -5.75
N SER A 7 8.96 6.38 -4.77
CA SER A 7 8.60 6.08 -3.38
C SER A 7 7.13 5.67 -3.29
N SER A 8 6.77 4.84 -2.30
CA SER A 8 5.37 4.55 -1.94
C SER A 8 4.55 5.84 -1.81
N TYR A 9 5.18 6.93 -1.34
CA TYR A 9 4.60 8.27 -1.27
C TYR A 9 4.30 8.86 -2.66
N GLU A 10 5.23 8.75 -3.61
CA GLU A 10 5.05 9.28 -4.96
C GLU A 10 4.01 8.46 -5.73
N ILE A 11 3.97 7.14 -5.51
CA ILE A 11 2.96 6.26 -6.10
C ILE A 11 1.58 6.56 -5.50
N ALA A 12 1.49 6.78 -4.18
CA ALA A 12 0.26 7.19 -3.51
C ALA A 12 -0.23 8.56 -4.00
N MET A 13 0.68 9.52 -4.19
CA MET A 13 0.36 10.86 -4.71
C MET A 13 -0.09 10.82 -6.17
N GLU A 14 0.56 10.03 -7.02
CA GLU A 14 0.12 9.85 -8.42
C GLU A 14 -1.21 9.11 -8.54
N ARG A 15 -1.52 8.19 -7.61
CA ARG A 15 -2.83 7.53 -7.56
C ARG A 15 -3.91 8.49 -7.06
N ALA A 16 -3.62 9.28 -6.02
CA ALA A 16 -4.54 10.31 -5.53
C ALA A 16 -4.84 11.39 -6.58
N GLU A 17 -3.88 11.73 -7.45
CA GLU A 17 -4.06 12.64 -8.60
C GLU A 17 -4.87 12.02 -9.76
N LYS A 18 -4.98 10.69 -9.82
CA LYS A 18 -5.75 9.96 -10.84
C LYS A 18 -7.16 9.58 -10.39
N ILE A 19 -7.49 9.74 -9.11
CA ILE A 19 -8.85 9.55 -8.60
C ILE A 19 -9.66 10.81 -8.94
N ASP A 20 -10.42 10.67 -10.02
CA ASP A 20 -11.44 11.55 -10.60
C ASP A 20 -11.11 13.04 -10.73
N VAL A 21 -10.88 13.44 -11.98
CA VAL A 21 -11.17 14.78 -12.50
C VAL A 21 -12.69 14.91 -12.65
N ASP A 22 -13.44 14.67 -11.57
CA ASP A 22 -14.76 15.27 -11.43
C ASP A 22 -14.52 16.65 -10.81
N ALA A 23 -15.01 17.67 -11.50
CA ALA A 23 -14.76 19.08 -11.23
C ALA A 23 -15.47 19.59 -9.97
N ASP A 24 -15.27 18.90 -8.85
CA ASP A 24 -15.76 19.28 -7.53
C ASP A 24 -14.68 20.11 -6.84
N THR A 25 -14.67 21.41 -7.14
CA THR A 25 -13.65 22.36 -6.67
C THR A 25 -13.51 22.35 -5.16
N GLU A 26 -14.61 22.12 -4.43
CA GLU A 26 -14.61 22.07 -2.96
C GLU A 26 -13.82 20.87 -2.42
N LYS A 27 -13.92 19.69 -3.06
CA LYS A 27 -13.10 18.53 -2.70
C LYS A 27 -11.62 18.74 -3.00
N LEU A 28 -11.31 19.42 -4.11
CA LEU A 28 -9.93 19.76 -4.47
C LEU A 28 -9.31 20.73 -3.45
N ASP A 29 -10.09 21.71 -3.00
CA ASP A 29 -9.67 22.68 -1.99
C ASP A 29 -9.44 21.98 -0.64
N LEU A 30 -10.37 21.14 -0.17
CA LEU A 30 -10.20 20.33 1.05
C LEU A 30 -8.96 19.44 1.00
N ARG A 31 -8.75 18.72 -0.10
CA ARG A 31 -7.54 17.89 -0.29
C ARG A 31 -6.27 18.73 -0.22
N SER A 32 -6.28 19.94 -0.78
CA SER A 32 -5.11 20.82 -0.76
C SER A 32 -4.74 21.26 0.66
N GLU A 33 -5.73 21.44 1.54
CA GLU A 33 -5.53 21.79 2.95
C GLU A 33 -5.10 20.59 3.81
N ILE A 34 -5.65 19.41 3.54
CA ILE A 34 -5.35 18.17 4.27
C ILE A 34 -3.95 17.64 3.93
N ARG A 35 -3.55 17.72 2.65
CA ARG A 35 -2.27 17.20 2.13
C ARG A 35 -1.04 17.60 2.95
N PRO A 36 -0.80 18.88 3.31
CA PRO A 36 0.36 19.25 4.10
C PRO A 36 0.35 18.62 5.51
N ILE A 37 -0.82 18.45 6.13
CA ILE A 37 -0.94 17.83 7.47
C ILE A 37 -0.57 16.35 7.39
N LEU A 38 -1.20 15.60 6.48
CA LEU A 38 -0.89 14.18 6.27
C LEU A 38 0.56 13.98 5.83
N SER A 39 1.13 14.92 5.06
CA SER A 39 2.54 14.87 4.69
C SER A 39 3.48 15.03 5.88
N LYS A 40 3.14 15.84 6.90
CA LYS A 40 3.91 15.91 8.15
C LYS A 40 3.84 14.56 8.88
N PHE A 41 2.63 14.00 8.98
CA PHE A 41 2.38 12.75 9.67
C PHE A 41 3.13 11.57 9.03
N PHE A 42 3.02 11.39 7.71
CA PHE A 42 3.71 10.33 6.98
C PHE A 42 5.24 10.48 6.92
N GLN A 43 5.76 11.66 7.29
CA GLN A 43 7.20 11.92 7.41
C GLN A 43 7.67 11.87 8.87
N ASP A 44 6.85 11.34 9.79
CA ASP A 44 7.10 11.27 11.23
C ASP A 44 7.42 12.63 11.88
N LYS A 45 6.94 13.74 11.27
CA LYS A 45 7.11 15.11 11.83
C LYS A 45 6.06 15.42 12.90
N ILE A 46 4.92 14.74 12.83
CA ILE A 46 3.89 14.69 13.86
C ILE A 46 3.49 13.23 14.04
N ASP A 47 3.11 12.84 15.26
CA ASP A 47 2.59 11.51 15.58
C ASP A 47 1.05 11.49 15.55
N ALA A 48 0.44 10.41 16.03
CA ALA A 48 -1.01 10.26 16.06
C ALA A 48 -1.69 11.34 16.91
N ASP A 49 -1.11 11.71 18.05
CA ASP A 49 -1.62 12.79 18.91
C ASP A 49 -1.50 14.15 18.19
N GLY A 50 -0.38 14.40 17.51
CA GLY A 50 -0.20 15.59 16.70
C GLY A 50 -1.16 15.65 15.51
N LEU A 51 -1.48 14.51 14.90
CA LEU A 51 -2.49 14.42 13.85
C LEU A 51 -3.89 14.70 14.41
N TRP A 52 -4.24 14.11 15.54
CA TRP A 52 -5.50 14.37 16.25
C TRP A 52 -5.66 15.86 16.54
N GLU A 53 -4.62 16.52 17.06
CA GLU A 53 -4.64 17.96 17.37
C GLU A 53 -4.86 18.84 16.13
N GLU A 54 -4.31 18.48 14.97
CA GLU A 54 -4.51 19.22 13.70
C GLU A 54 -5.95 19.06 13.14
N PHE A 55 -6.69 18.03 13.59
CA PHE A 55 -8.05 17.73 13.12
C PHE A 55 -9.16 17.93 14.14
N LYS A 56 -8.88 18.12 15.44
CA LYS A 56 -9.88 18.08 16.52
C LYS A 56 -11.08 19.03 16.40
N ASP A 57 -10.90 20.16 15.74
CA ASP A 57 -11.94 21.18 15.53
C ASP A 57 -12.47 21.19 14.08
N SER A 58 -12.23 20.11 13.33
CA SER A 58 -12.64 20.00 11.92
C SER A 58 -14.08 19.54 11.79
N GLU A 59 -14.72 19.98 10.71
CA GLU A 59 -16.03 19.47 10.31
C GLU A 59 -15.94 18.02 9.79
N ALA A 60 -17.04 17.29 9.89
CA ALA A 60 -17.12 15.86 9.57
C ALA A 60 -16.64 15.53 8.13
N GLU A 61 -16.97 16.39 7.16
CA GLU A 61 -16.51 16.24 5.77
C GLU A 61 -14.97 16.27 5.65
N ARG A 62 -14.30 17.15 6.40
CA ARG A 62 -12.83 17.27 6.41
C ARG A 62 -12.20 16.04 7.07
N LEU A 63 -12.81 15.49 8.12
CA LEU A 63 -12.37 14.24 8.76
C LEU A 63 -12.51 13.06 7.79
N ALA A 64 -13.66 12.94 7.12
CA ALA A 64 -13.93 11.88 6.15
C ALA A 64 -12.95 11.93 4.97
N GLU A 65 -12.69 13.13 4.41
CA GLU A 65 -11.75 13.28 3.30
C GLU A 65 -10.30 12.96 3.74
N ALA A 66 -9.90 13.34 4.95
CA ALA A 66 -8.60 12.97 5.49
C ALA A 66 -8.44 11.45 5.65
N GLN A 67 -9.47 10.76 6.16
CA GLN A 67 -9.46 9.30 6.23
C GLN A 67 -9.41 8.64 4.84
N ARG A 68 -10.18 9.15 3.86
CA ARG A 68 -10.10 8.68 2.46
C ARG A 68 -8.71 8.84 1.87
N MET A 69 -8.06 9.97 2.11
CA MET A 69 -6.68 10.20 1.67
C MET A 69 -5.71 9.20 2.31
N ILE A 70 -5.87 8.89 3.61
CA ILE A 70 -5.06 7.85 4.26
C ILE A 70 -5.33 6.47 3.64
N VAL A 71 -6.60 6.09 3.42
CA VAL A 71 -6.99 4.83 2.78
C VAL A 71 -6.37 4.73 1.38
N SER A 72 -6.46 5.78 0.57
CA SER A 72 -5.88 5.82 -0.79
C SER A 72 -4.35 5.69 -0.81
N SER A 73 -3.69 5.95 0.31
CA SER A 73 -2.24 5.80 0.45
C SER A 73 -1.80 4.37 0.77
N LEU A 74 -2.75 3.48 1.07
CA LEU A 74 -2.48 2.07 1.29
C LEU A 74 -2.24 1.34 -0.05
N GLY A 75 -1.45 0.27 -0.01
CA GLY A 75 -1.31 -0.61 -1.16
C GLY A 75 -0.70 -1.96 -0.81
N LEU A 76 -0.83 -2.92 -1.73
CA LEU A 76 -0.23 -4.25 -1.59
C LEU A 76 1.29 -4.23 -1.39
N ASN A 77 1.98 -3.25 -1.99
CA ASN A 77 3.43 -3.09 -1.88
C ASN A 77 3.88 -2.39 -0.60
N SER A 78 2.94 -2.01 0.28
CA SER A 78 3.29 -1.40 1.56
C SER A 78 3.99 -2.39 2.48
N ASN A 79 4.86 -1.87 3.34
CA ASN A 79 5.46 -2.66 4.41
C ASN A 79 4.61 -2.56 5.69
N GLN A 80 4.86 -3.44 6.67
CA GLN A 80 4.05 -3.51 7.90
C GLN A 80 4.17 -2.25 8.78
N GLN A 81 5.29 -1.52 8.71
CA GLN A 81 5.44 -0.26 9.42
C GLN A 81 4.58 0.84 8.79
N GLU A 82 4.53 0.91 7.46
CA GLU A 82 3.64 1.82 6.74
C GLU A 82 2.17 1.50 7.07
N ILE A 83 1.76 0.23 7.06
CA ILE A 83 0.39 -0.18 7.43
C ILE A 83 0.06 0.23 8.87
N LYS A 84 0.98 0.03 9.81
CA LYS A 84 0.81 0.46 11.20
C LYS A 84 0.62 1.97 11.30
N LEU A 85 1.44 2.75 10.60
CA LEU A 85 1.34 4.21 10.59
C LEU A 85 0.01 4.69 10.02
N ARG A 86 -0.49 4.09 8.93
CA ARG A 86 -1.82 4.42 8.38
C ARG A 86 -2.94 4.06 9.34
N LYS A 87 -2.84 2.91 10.02
CA LYS A 87 -3.80 2.51 11.05
C LYS A 87 -3.86 3.55 12.17
N GLU A 88 -2.70 3.97 12.70
CA GLU A 88 -2.62 4.97 13.76
C GLU A 88 -3.26 6.30 13.32
N GLY A 89 -2.98 6.73 12.09
CA GLY A 89 -3.60 7.95 11.55
C GLY A 89 -5.11 7.84 11.36
N LEU A 90 -5.60 6.70 10.88
CA LEU A 90 -7.04 6.45 10.77
C LEU A 90 -7.72 6.44 12.12
N MET A 91 -7.12 5.82 13.15
CA MET A 91 -7.67 5.78 14.50
C MET A 91 -7.72 7.17 15.13
N ALA A 92 -6.65 7.96 14.99
CA ALA A 92 -6.63 9.33 15.50
C ALA A 92 -7.75 10.19 14.90
N ILE A 93 -8.06 10.03 13.61
CA ILE A 93 -9.16 10.78 12.98
C ILE A 93 -10.52 10.15 13.32
N GLU A 94 -10.60 8.82 13.48
CA GLU A 94 -11.84 8.13 13.86
C GLU A 94 -12.33 8.57 15.25
N ASP A 95 -11.41 8.76 16.20
CA ASP A 95 -11.71 9.21 17.57
C ASP A 95 -12.33 10.61 17.63
N LEU A 96 -12.30 11.38 16.53
CA LEU A 96 -12.87 12.72 16.41
C LEU A 96 -14.31 12.74 15.87
N LYS A 97 -14.84 11.60 15.40
CA LYS A 97 -16.20 11.52 14.86
C LYS A 97 -17.26 11.57 15.97
N GLU A 98 -18.48 11.94 15.59
CA GLU A 98 -19.63 11.93 16.50
C GLU A 98 -20.02 10.50 16.94
N ASP A 99 -19.97 9.53 16.02
CA ASP A 99 -20.21 8.10 16.28
C ASP A 99 -19.00 7.26 15.84
N PRO A 100 -17.92 7.23 16.65
CA PRO A 100 -16.70 6.52 16.30
C PRO A 100 -16.89 5.00 16.39
N ASN A 101 -16.37 4.27 15.40
CA ASN A 101 -16.38 2.81 15.38
C ASN A 101 -14.96 2.22 15.28
N PRO A 102 -14.12 2.40 16.32
CA PRO A 102 -12.73 1.95 16.31
C PRO A 102 -12.59 0.43 16.21
N SER A 103 -13.59 -0.33 16.68
CA SER A 103 -13.61 -1.79 16.60
C SER A 103 -13.70 -2.28 15.16
N GLU A 104 -14.57 -1.68 14.33
CA GLU A 104 -14.68 -2.06 12.92
C GLU A 104 -13.43 -1.64 12.13
N LEU A 105 -12.94 -0.42 12.38
CA LEU A 105 -11.68 0.05 11.80
C LEU A 105 -10.52 -0.90 12.13
N ASP A 106 -10.40 -1.33 13.38
CA ASP A 106 -9.38 -2.29 13.81
C ASP A 106 -9.46 -3.61 13.05
N GLN A 107 -10.67 -4.14 12.87
CA GLN A 107 -10.89 -5.39 12.13
C GLN A 107 -10.56 -5.24 10.64
N LEU A 108 -10.90 -4.10 10.03
CA LEU A 108 -10.55 -3.81 8.64
C LEU A 108 -9.02 -3.69 8.47
N MET A 109 -8.36 -2.94 9.36
CA MET A 109 -6.90 -2.76 9.29
C MET A 109 -6.13 -4.04 9.62
N ALA A 110 -6.66 -4.92 10.48
CA ALA A 110 -6.09 -6.24 10.70
C ALA A 110 -6.12 -7.10 9.42
N LYS A 111 -7.23 -7.05 8.66
CA LYS A 111 -7.32 -7.71 7.36
C LYS A 111 -6.34 -7.13 6.35
N VAL A 112 -6.25 -5.79 6.24
CA VAL A 112 -5.24 -5.12 5.40
C VAL A 112 -3.82 -5.60 5.72
N SER A 113 -3.44 -5.57 7.00
CA SER A 113 -2.12 -6.01 7.46
C SER A 113 -1.84 -7.46 7.08
N GLN A 114 -2.83 -8.35 7.27
CA GLN A 114 -2.74 -9.76 6.90
C GLN A 114 -2.58 -9.95 5.38
N THR A 115 -3.42 -9.32 4.57
CA THR A 115 -3.38 -9.42 3.10
C THR A 115 -2.03 -8.94 2.55
N VAL A 116 -1.55 -7.80 3.03
CA VAL A 116 -0.23 -7.25 2.65
C VAL A 116 0.91 -8.17 3.10
N GLN A 117 0.82 -8.75 4.31
CA GLN A 117 1.81 -9.69 4.80
C GLN A 117 1.88 -10.95 3.93
N GLN A 118 0.73 -11.52 3.57
CA GLN A 118 0.64 -12.71 2.74
C GLN A 118 1.15 -12.44 1.31
N TYR A 119 0.78 -11.30 0.71
CA TYR A 119 1.29 -10.88 -0.59
C TYR A 119 2.82 -10.80 -0.60
N ASN A 120 3.40 -10.09 0.36
CA ASN A 120 4.85 -9.95 0.47
C ASN A 120 5.54 -11.30 0.71
N GLN A 121 4.97 -12.17 1.53
CA GLN A 121 5.51 -13.51 1.78
C GLN A 121 5.53 -14.37 0.51
N GLU A 122 4.48 -14.33 -0.30
CA GLU A 122 4.41 -15.11 -1.54
C GLU A 122 5.36 -14.57 -2.62
N GLN A 123 5.49 -13.24 -2.74
CA GLN A 123 6.49 -12.63 -3.61
C GLN A 123 7.91 -13.05 -3.21
N GLU A 124 8.24 -13.03 -1.92
CA GLU A 124 9.54 -13.51 -1.43
C GLU A 124 9.74 -15.02 -1.65
N GLN A 125 8.70 -15.84 -1.44
CA GLN A 125 8.79 -17.28 -1.69
C GLN A 125 9.06 -17.57 -3.17
N LEU A 126 8.41 -16.84 -4.08
CA LEU A 126 8.65 -16.96 -5.50
C LEU A 126 10.08 -16.55 -5.87
N GLN A 127 10.59 -15.47 -5.27
CA GLN A 127 11.98 -15.03 -5.44
C GLN A 127 12.98 -16.08 -4.90
N ARG A 128 12.75 -16.62 -3.70
CA ARG A 128 13.59 -17.69 -3.13
C ARG A 128 13.58 -18.96 -4.00
N LYS A 129 12.43 -19.31 -4.58
CA LYS A 129 12.31 -20.43 -5.51
C LYS A 129 13.15 -20.20 -6.77
N LEU A 130 13.09 -18.98 -7.32
CA LEU A 130 13.92 -18.57 -8.46
C LEU A 130 15.41 -18.68 -8.14
N GLU A 131 15.86 -18.11 -7.02
CA GLU A 131 17.25 -18.17 -6.59
C GLU A 131 17.74 -19.61 -6.40
N SER A 132 16.90 -20.49 -5.84
CA SER A 132 17.22 -21.90 -5.66
C SER A 132 17.38 -22.63 -7.00
N MET A 133 16.47 -22.40 -7.96
CA MET A 133 16.57 -22.98 -9.30
C MET A 133 17.85 -22.53 -10.02
N LEU A 134 18.18 -21.24 -9.94
CA LEU A 134 19.39 -20.70 -10.56
C LEU A 134 20.66 -21.27 -9.93
N ARG A 135 20.72 -21.40 -8.60
CA ARG A 135 21.86 -22.03 -7.90
C ARG A 135 22.04 -23.49 -8.30
N GLN A 136 20.94 -24.24 -8.46
CA GLN A 136 21.00 -25.63 -8.91
C GLN A 136 21.52 -25.73 -10.35
N ALA A 137 21.06 -24.86 -11.25
CA ALA A 137 21.55 -24.79 -12.62
C ALA A 137 23.06 -24.43 -12.69
N ALA A 138 23.50 -23.44 -11.91
CA ALA A 138 24.90 -23.05 -11.82
C ALA A 138 25.79 -24.18 -11.28
N GLY A 139 25.34 -24.85 -10.21
CA GLY A 139 26.06 -25.97 -9.59
C GLY A 139 26.15 -27.20 -10.49
N ALA A 140 25.12 -27.48 -11.30
CA ALA A 140 25.13 -28.55 -12.29
C ALA A 140 26.10 -28.26 -13.46
N ASN A 141 26.30 -27.00 -13.80
CA ASN A 141 27.20 -26.55 -14.88
C ASN A 141 28.62 -26.20 -14.41
N GLY A 142 28.92 -26.32 -13.11
CA GLY A 142 30.24 -25.98 -12.55
C GLY A 142 30.56 -24.48 -12.52
N GLN A 143 29.55 -23.61 -12.62
CA GLN A 143 29.68 -22.15 -12.62
C GLN A 143 29.67 -21.56 -11.20
N GLN A 144 30.29 -20.38 -11.02
CA GLN A 144 30.39 -19.75 -9.69
C GLN A 144 29.10 -18.99 -9.31
N PRO A 145 28.83 -18.75 -8.01
CA PRO A 145 27.66 -17.99 -7.57
C PRO A 145 27.56 -16.56 -8.13
N GLN A 146 28.67 -16.00 -8.62
CA GLN A 146 28.71 -14.68 -9.28
C GLN A 146 28.08 -14.70 -10.68
N ASP A 147 28.04 -15.87 -11.34
CA ASP A 147 27.44 -16.07 -12.68
C ASP A 147 25.91 -16.23 -12.63
N VAL A 148 25.32 -16.26 -11.43
CA VAL A 148 23.87 -16.40 -11.19
C VAL A 148 23.06 -15.26 -11.82
N MET A 149 23.66 -14.08 -11.97
CA MET A 149 23.01 -12.92 -12.60
C MET A 149 23.02 -12.99 -14.15
N GLU A 150 24.00 -13.65 -14.76
CA GLU A 150 23.99 -13.96 -16.20
C GLU A 150 23.01 -15.09 -16.55
N LEU A 151 22.82 -16.04 -15.63
CA LEU A 151 21.82 -17.11 -15.78
C LEU A 151 20.38 -16.59 -15.81
N LEU A 152 20.10 -15.45 -15.16
CA LEU A 152 18.81 -14.77 -15.21
C LEU A 152 18.42 -14.35 -16.64
N GLY A 153 19.39 -13.93 -17.45
CA GLY A 153 19.20 -13.61 -18.87
C GLY A 153 19.12 -14.83 -19.78
N ASN A 154 19.59 -16.00 -19.31
CA ASN A 154 19.65 -17.26 -20.04
C ASN A 154 18.64 -18.32 -19.56
N LEU A 155 17.68 -17.94 -18.69
CA LEU A 155 16.56 -18.82 -18.35
C LEU A 155 15.85 -19.23 -19.64
N ASP A 156 15.55 -20.53 -19.77
CA ASP A 156 14.78 -21.00 -20.90
C ASP A 156 13.38 -20.35 -20.91
N GLU A 157 12.81 -20.19 -22.10
CA GLU A 157 11.52 -19.50 -22.27
C GLU A 157 10.39 -20.14 -21.45
N ASN A 158 10.44 -21.45 -21.19
CA ASN A 158 9.40 -22.13 -20.43
C ASN A 158 9.48 -21.76 -18.95
N THR A 159 10.68 -21.75 -18.37
CA THR A 159 10.89 -21.28 -16.99
C THR A 159 10.51 -19.82 -16.82
N GLN A 160 10.85 -18.94 -17.78
CA GLN A 160 10.44 -17.54 -17.74
C GLN A 160 8.91 -17.38 -17.78
N ARG A 161 8.23 -18.13 -18.66
CA ARG A 161 6.76 -18.10 -18.75
C ARG A 161 6.09 -18.61 -17.48
N GLN A 162 6.59 -19.69 -16.88
CA GLN A 162 6.04 -20.21 -15.62
C GLN A 162 6.19 -19.21 -14.46
N LEU A 163 7.31 -18.50 -14.38
CA LEU A 163 7.52 -17.46 -13.37
C LEU A 163 6.61 -16.25 -13.60
N GLN A 164 6.42 -15.83 -14.85
CA GLN A 164 5.49 -14.76 -15.17
C GLN A 164 4.05 -15.15 -14.84
N GLN A 165 3.64 -16.38 -15.17
CA GLN A 165 2.32 -16.90 -14.81
C GLN A 165 2.13 -16.95 -13.30
N ALA A 166 3.09 -17.49 -12.55
CA ALA A 166 3.01 -17.51 -11.09
C ALA A 166 2.95 -16.11 -10.48
N ARG A 167 3.68 -15.13 -11.03
CA ARG A 167 3.58 -13.72 -10.61
C ARG A 167 2.19 -13.15 -10.89
N GLN A 168 1.66 -13.37 -12.08
CA GLN A 168 0.33 -12.90 -12.47
C GLN A 168 -0.76 -13.51 -11.61
N GLU A 169 -0.70 -14.82 -11.33
CA GLU A 169 -1.67 -15.49 -10.45
C GLU A 169 -1.67 -14.92 -9.04
N ILE A 170 -0.49 -14.62 -8.47
CA ILE A 170 -0.37 -13.94 -7.17
C ILE A 170 -0.97 -12.54 -7.26
N GLU A 171 -0.60 -11.76 -8.28
CA GLU A 171 -1.07 -10.39 -8.46
C GLU A 171 -2.60 -10.31 -8.63
N GLU A 172 -3.19 -11.15 -9.49
CA GLU A 172 -4.63 -11.17 -9.73
C GLU A 172 -5.41 -11.55 -8.47
N ARG A 173 -4.97 -12.60 -7.78
CA ARG A 173 -5.64 -13.06 -6.56
C ARG A 173 -5.64 -12.01 -5.46
N PHE A 174 -4.49 -11.37 -5.22
CA PHE A 174 -4.39 -10.32 -4.20
C PHE A 174 -5.02 -9.01 -4.66
N LYS A 175 -5.10 -8.74 -5.97
CA LYS A 175 -5.80 -7.56 -6.50
C LYS A 175 -7.29 -7.63 -6.19
N GLU A 176 -7.95 -8.76 -6.42
CA GLU A 176 -9.38 -8.92 -6.11
C GLU A 176 -9.65 -8.76 -4.59
N GLU A 177 -8.82 -9.38 -3.76
CA GLU A 177 -8.92 -9.25 -2.30
C GLU A 177 -8.68 -7.80 -1.86
N TRP A 178 -7.69 -7.14 -2.47
CA TRP A 178 -7.36 -5.74 -2.21
C TRP A 178 -8.49 -4.79 -2.58
N GLU A 179 -9.05 -4.92 -3.80
CA GLU A 179 -10.16 -4.08 -4.27
C GLU A 179 -11.38 -4.22 -3.34
N SER A 180 -11.67 -5.44 -2.87
CA SER A 180 -12.74 -5.66 -1.90
C SER A 180 -12.47 -4.99 -0.54
N LEU A 181 -11.22 -5.04 -0.05
CA LEU A 181 -10.84 -4.38 1.20
C LEU A 181 -10.86 -2.86 1.08
N GLU A 182 -10.37 -2.33 -0.03
CA GLU A 182 -10.37 -0.90 -0.34
C GLU A 182 -11.80 -0.36 -0.46
N GLU A 183 -12.71 -1.09 -1.11
CA GLU A 183 -14.13 -0.72 -1.17
C GLU A 183 -14.75 -0.68 0.24
N ARG A 184 -14.45 -1.67 1.09
CA ARG A 184 -14.98 -1.74 2.46
C ARG A 184 -14.42 -0.61 3.34
N LEU A 185 -13.13 -0.28 3.21
CA LEU A 185 -12.53 0.87 3.89
C LEU A 185 -13.14 2.18 3.42
N ASN A 186 -13.30 2.38 2.11
CA ASN A 186 -13.90 3.59 1.56
C ASN A 186 -15.36 3.76 2.00
N LYS A 187 -16.11 2.66 2.11
CA LYS A 187 -17.47 2.68 2.69
C LYS A 187 -17.43 3.06 4.17
N PHE A 188 -16.54 2.47 4.96
CA PHE A 188 -16.38 2.76 6.39
C PHE A 188 -16.09 4.25 6.63
N VAL A 189 -15.11 4.82 5.92
CA VAL A 189 -14.73 6.24 6.11
C VAL A 189 -15.74 7.23 5.53
N SER A 190 -16.75 6.74 4.80
CA SER A 190 -17.86 7.55 4.26
C SER A 190 -19.14 7.44 5.08
N GLN A 191 -19.14 6.68 6.19
CA GLN A 191 -20.24 6.65 7.13
C GLN A 191 -20.08 7.86 8.07
N GLU A 192 -21.09 8.73 8.07
CA GLU A 192 -21.37 9.73 9.10
C GLU A 192 -22.50 9.24 9.99
#